data_AF-A0AA46TGL7-F1
#
_entry.id   AF-A0AA46TGL7-F1
#
_cell.length_a   1.000
_cell.length_b   1.000
_cell.length_c   1.000
_cell.angle_alpha   90.00
_cell.angle_beta   90.00
_cell.angle_gamma   90.00
#
_symmetry.space_group_name_H-M   'P 1'
#
loop_
_entity.id
_entity.type
_entity.pdbx_description
1 polymer ?
#
loop_
_entity_poly.entity_id
_entity_poly.type
_entity_poly.pdbx_seq_one_letter_code
_entity_poly.pdbx_strand_id
1 'polypeptide(L)'
;MATERGTASLELVILAPVMFAVLSLILVFGRYAETEGKIDQAARDGARAATAQNSRSEAETIARKVVDEALEDAPDSCRDNVDVTFELGPKAYEQDASDDPSEVSYISVRVRCDVDLTDLGPLPLDSATIDQTFTSPLDRYRGVAE
;
A
#
# COMPACT_ATOMS: atom_id res chain seq x y z
N MET A 1 9.86 55.66 23.64
CA MET A 1 9.31 54.70 22.66
C MET A 1 10.32 53.60 22.47
N ALA A 2 10.39 52.65 23.40
CA ALA A 2 11.38 51.59 23.42
C ALA A 2 10.67 50.27 23.76
N THR A 3 11.06 49.21 23.04
CA THR A 3 10.94 47.80 23.45
C THR A 3 9.65 47.02 23.10
N GLU A 4 8.97 47.30 21.97
CA GLU A 4 7.99 46.34 21.40
C GLU A 4 8.56 45.47 20.27
N ARG A 5 9.71 45.85 19.70
CA ARG A 5 10.36 45.08 18.60
C ARG A 5 11.16 43.87 19.08
N GLY A 6 11.52 43.82 20.37
CA GLY A 6 12.27 42.70 20.96
C GLY A 6 11.39 41.54 21.40
N THR A 7 10.14 41.82 21.79
CA THR A 7 9.15 40.82 22.21
C THR A 7 8.61 40.03 21.03
N ALA A 8 8.23 40.71 19.93
CA ALA A 8 7.75 40.04 18.72
C ALA A 8 8.79 39.08 18.10
N SER A 9 10.07 39.46 18.09
CA SER A 9 11.14 38.58 17.59
C SER A 9 11.40 37.38 18.52
N LEU A 10 11.30 37.56 19.83
CA LEU A 10 11.50 36.46 20.80
C LEU A 10 10.32 35.47 20.79
N GLU A 11 9.09 35.97 20.68
CA GLU A 11 7.88 35.14 20.56
C GLU A 11 7.94 34.27 19.29
N LEU A 12 8.39 34.83 18.17
CA LEU A 12 8.50 34.10 16.91
C LEU A 12 9.58 33.01 16.99
N VAL A 13 10.68 33.23 17.70
CA VAL A 13 11.72 32.21 17.93
C VAL A 13 11.18 31.01 18.73
N ILE A 14 10.26 31.24 19.66
CA ILE A 14 9.63 30.16 20.45
C ILE A 14 8.51 29.47 19.65
N LEU A 15 7.74 30.23 18.88
CA LEU A 15 6.60 29.71 18.10
C LEU A 15 7.05 28.98 16.83
N ALA A 16 8.12 29.43 16.18
CA ALA A 16 8.58 28.86 14.91
C ALA A 16 8.85 27.35 14.99
N PRO A 17 9.58 26.80 15.98
CA PRO A 17 9.77 25.35 16.11
C PRO A 17 8.47 24.58 16.23
N VAL A 18 7.47 25.12 16.94
CA VAL A 18 6.15 24.49 17.08
C VAL A 18 5.42 24.47 15.74
N MET A 19 5.46 25.59 15.01
CA MET A 19 4.87 25.67 13.68
C MET A 19 5.54 24.70 12.70
N PHE A 20 6.87 24.61 12.71
CA PHE A 20 7.60 23.63 11.89
C PHE A 20 7.25 22.20 12.27
N ALA A 21 7.10 21.88 13.56
CA ALA A 21 6.70 20.55 14.02
C ALA A 21 5.29 20.17 13.53
N VAL A 22 4.35 21.11 13.53
CA VAL A 22 3.00 20.90 12.99
C VAL A 22 3.05 20.69 11.47
N LEU A 23 3.84 21.49 10.74
CA LEU A 23 4.01 21.33 9.30
C LEU A 23 4.65 19.98 8.94
N SER A 24 5.71 19.56 9.64
CA SER A 24 6.33 18.25 9.42
C SER A 24 5.35 17.12 9.67
N LEU A 25 4.53 17.23 10.72
CA LEU A 25 3.51 16.23 11.02
C LEU A 25 2.50 16.09 9.88
N ILE A 26 2.03 17.21 9.31
CA ILE A 26 1.12 17.19 8.16
C ILE A 26 1.77 16.48 6.95
N LEU A 27 3.05 16.73 6.68
CA LEU A 27 3.76 16.10 5.57
C LEU A 27 3.97 14.59 5.81
N VAL A 28 4.32 14.19 7.03
CA VAL A 28 4.44 12.77 7.42
C VAL A 28 3.12 12.03 7.20
N PHE A 29 2.03 12.54 7.75
CA PHE A 29 0.71 11.92 7.56
C PHE A 29 0.26 11.96 6.10
N GLY A 30 0.59 13.04 5.38
CA GLY A 30 0.32 13.15 3.95
C GLY A 30 0.99 12.03 3.14
N ARG A 31 2.31 11.85 3.32
CA ARG A 31 3.07 10.78 2.65
C ARG A 31 2.57 9.39 3.05
N TYR A 32 2.27 9.19 4.33
CA TYR A 32 1.74 7.93 4.82
C TYR A 32 0.39 7.60 4.16
N ALA A 33 -0.58 8.51 4.22
CA ALA A 33 -1.91 8.30 3.67
C ALA A 33 -1.90 8.15 2.13
N GLU A 34 -1.05 8.92 1.44
CA GLU A 34 -0.86 8.76 -0.01
C GLU A 34 -0.32 7.38 -0.36
N THR A 35 0.71 6.91 0.36
CA THR A 35 1.30 5.59 0.12
C THR A 35 0.33 4.48 0.49
N GLU A 36 -0.38 4.61 1.61
CA GLU A 36 -1.40 3.65 2.04
C GLU A 36 -2.48 3.48 0.96
N GLY A 37 -2.95 4.58 0.37
CA GLY A 37 -3.90 4.55 -0.74
C GLY A 37 -3.35 3.84 -1.99
N LYS A 38 -2.08 4.08 -2.35
CA LYS A 38 -1.43 3.39 -3.48
C LYS A 38 -1.31 1.89 -3.23
N ILE A 39 -0.94 1.48 -2.02
CA ILE A 39 -0.79 0.07 -1.64
C ILE A 39 -2.15 -0.64 -1.60
N ASP A 40 -3.20 0.01 -1.07
CA ASP A 40 -4.58 -0.52 -1.10
C ASP A 40 -5.08 -0.68 -2.54
N GLN A 41 -4.80 0.31 -3.41
CA GLN A 41 -5.15 0.22 -4.83
C GLN A 41 -4.37 -0.90 -5.54
N ALA A 42 -3.07 -1.00 -5.31
CA ALA A 42 -2.21 -2.03 -5.91
C ALA A 42 -2.68 -3.45 -5.52
N ALA A 43 -2.99 -3.68 -4.23
CA ALA A 43 -3.53 -4.96 -3.76
C ALA A 43 -4.86 -5.31 -4.45
N ARG A 44 -5.75 -4.34 -4.60
CA ARG A 44 -7.03 -4.49 -5.30
C ARG A 44 -6.86 -4.84 -6.77
N ASP A 45 -6.04 -4.08 -7.47
CA ASP A 45 -5.83 -4.25 -8.90
C ASP A 45 -5.09 -5.55 -9.19
N GLY A 46 -4.09 -5.91 -8.36
CA GLY A 46 -3.40 -7.19 -8.41
C GLY A 46 -4.35 -8.39 -8.23
N ALA A 47 -5.22 -8.37 -7.20
CA ALA A 47 -6.18 -9.46 -6.97
C ALA A 47 -7.22 -9.59 -8.09
N ARG A 48 -7.71 -8.46 -8.63
CA ARG A 48 -8.64 -8.46 -9.77
C ARG A 48 -7.97 -8.98 -11.03
N ALA A 49 -6.72 -8.57 -11.29
CA ALA A 49 -5.95 -9.05 -12.43
C ALA A 49 -5.63 -10.54 -12.31
N ALA A 50 -5.32 -11.02 -11.10
CA ALA A 50 -5.10 -12.44 -10.81
C ALA A 50 -6.34 -13.29 -11.11
N THR A 51 -7.50 -12.87 -10.59
CA THR A 51 -8.77 -13.60 -10.77
C THR A 51 -9.30 -13.56 -12.21
N ALA A 52 -8.74 -12.68 -13.05
CA ALA A 52 -9.02 -12.64 -14.48
C ALA A 52 -8.18 -13.62 -15.30
N GLN A 53 -7.21 -14.33 -14.71
CA GLN A 53 -6.41 -15.34 -15.42
C GLN A 53 -7.00 -16.74 -15.27
N ASN A 54 -6.67 -17.62 -16.21
CA ASN A 54 -7.17 -19.00 -16.25
C ASN A 54 -6.15 -20.01 -15.72
N SER A 55 -4.91 -19.60 -15.47
CA SER A 55 -3.84 -20.45 -14.95
C SER A 55 -3.22 -19.83 -13.70
N ARG A 56 -2.80 -20.68 -12.76
CA ARG A 56 -2.20 -20.24 -11.49
C ARG A 56 -0.91 -19.44 -11.69
N SER A 57 -0.02 -19.93 -12.56
CA SER A 57 1.29 -19.31 -12.81
C SER A 57 1.15 -17.95 -13.50
N GLU A 58 0.22 -17.83 -14.46
CA GLU A 58 -0.09 -16.56 -15.12
C GLU A 58 -0.77 -15.59 -14.15
N ALA A 59 -1.68 -16.07 -13.29
CA ALA A 59 -2.34 -15.24 -12.28
C ALA A 59 -1.34 -14.57 -11.35
N GLU A 60 -0.38 -15.33 -10.82
CA GLU A 60 0.67 -14.78 -9.95
C GLU A 60 1.58 -13.82 -10.72
N THR A 61 2.02 -14.19 -11.92
CA THR A 61 2.93 -13.36 -12.74
C THR A 61 2.28 -12.03 -13.11
N ILE A 62 1.03 -12.06 -13.59
CA ILE A 62 0.28 -10.87 -13.99
C ILE A 62 -0.01 -9.99 -12.78
N ALA A 63 -0.39 -10.58 -11.65
CA ALA A 63 -0.71 -9.79 -10.48
C ALA A 63 0.53 -9.12 -9.87
N ARG A 64 1.70 -9.79 -9.85
CA ARG A 64 2.98 -9.15 -9.50
C ARG A 64 3.27 -7.97 -10.42
N LYS A 65 3.17 -8.18 -11.73
CA LYS A 65 3.37 -7.13 -12.72
C LYS A 65 2.43 -5.93 -12.52
N VAL A 66 1.15 -6.17 -12.27
CA VAL A 66 0.17 -5.10 -12.03
C VAL A 66 0.45 -4.35 -10.72
N VAL A 67 0.86 -5.06 -9.67
CA VAL A 67 1.29 -4.43 -8.42
C VAL A 67 2.53 -3.57 -8.66
N ASP A 68 3.54 -4.08 -9.38
CA ASP A 68 4.76 -3.33 -9.69
C ASP A 68 4.44 -2.05 -10.50
N GLU A 69 3.58 -2.15 -11.53
CA GLU A 69 3.10 -1.01 -12.32
C GLU A 69 2.34 0.00 -11.45
N ALA A 70 1.47 -0.46 -10.55
CA ALA A 70 0.72 0.42 -9.64
C ALA A 70 1.63 1.14 -8.62
N LEU A 71 2.82 0.61 -8.35
CA LEU A 71 3.79 1.15 -7.40
C LEU A 71 4.93 1.95 -8.07
N GLU A 72 4.90 2.15 -9.39
CA GLU A 72 5.92 2.95 -10.09
C GLU A 72 6.07 4.36 -9.49
N ASP A 73 4.94 4.98 -9.15
CA ASP A 73 4.84 6.31 -8.54
C ASP A 73 4.86 6.29 -6.99
N ALA A 74 5.08 5.13 -6.36
CA ALA A 74 5.25 5.04 -4.92
C ALA A 74 6.62 5.62 -4.49
N PRO A 75 6.78 6.05 -3.22
CA PRO A 75 8.08 6.49 -2.72
C PRO A 75 9.15 5.40 -2.88
N ASP A 76 10.38 5.78 -3.24
CA ASP A 76 11.48 4.84 -3.50
C ASP A 76 11.70 3.86 -2.34
N SER A 77 11.63 4.33 -1.09
CA SER A 77 11.75 3.48 0.11
C SER A 77 10.77 2.31 0.13
N CYS A 78 9.53 2.55 -0.32
CA CYS A 78 8.48 1.55 -0.38
C CYS A 78 8.69 0.62 -1.58
N ARG A 79 9.04 1.17 -2.75
CA ARG A 79 9.28 0.40 -3.97
C ARG A 79 10.48 -0.56 -3.83
N ASP A 80 11.54 -0.12 -3.15
CA ASP A 80 12.74 -0.91 -2.93
C ASP A 80 12.55 -2.03 -1.89
N ASN A 81 11.54 -1.91 -1.03
CA ASN A 81 11.24 -2.85 0.07
C ASN A 81 9.81 -3.41 -0.01
N VAL A 82 9.29 -3.63 -1.22
CA VAL A 82 7.96 -4.21 -1.42
C VAL A 82 8.01 -5.74 -1.27
N ASP A 83 7.09 -6.29 -0.49
CA ASP A 83 6.81 -7.72 -0.39
C ASP A 83 5.38 -7.98 -0.87
N VAL A 84 5.25 -8.83 -1.89
CA VAL A 84 3.95 -9.22 -2.46
C VAL A 84 3.72 -10.70 -2.22
N THR A 85 2.71 -10.99 -1.42
CA THR A 85 2.30 -12.34 -1.05
C THR A 85 0.98 -12.70 -1.74
N PHE A 86 0.93 -13.89 -2.34
CA PHE A 86 -0.23 -14.45 -3.02
C PHE A 86 -0.77 -15.64 -2.24
N GLU A 87 -2.04 -15.57 -1.86
CA GLU A 87 -2.73 -16.67 -1.19
C GLU A 87 -3.92 -17.10 -2.04
N LEU A 88 -4.01 -18.40 -2.30
CA LEU A 88 -5.10 -19.02 -3.04
C LEU A 88 -6.08 -19.62 -2.04
N GLY A 89 -7.36 -19.36 -2.27
CA GLY A 89 -8.44 -20.03 -1.58
C GLY A 89 -8.49 -21.52 -1.93
N PRO A 90 -9.27 -22.30 -1.17
CA PRO A 90 -9.45 -23.73 -1.43
C PRO A 90 -9.99 -23.95 -2.86
N LYS A 91 -9.53 -25.04 -3.49
CA LYS A 91 -9.93 -25.47 -4.83
C LYS A 91 -9.68 -24.46 -5.97
N ALA A 92 -8.80 -23.48 -5.75
CA ALA A 92 -8.43 -22.53 -6.79
C ALA A 92 -7.72 -23.26 -7.93
N TYR A 93 -8.22 -23.08 -9.16
CA TYR A 93 -7.71 -23.73 -10.37
C TYR A 93 -7.80 -25.27 -10.38
N GLU A 94 -8.64 -25.88 -9.54
CA GLU A 94 -8.91 -27.32 -9.56
C GLU A 94 -10.01 -27.67 -10.59
N GLN A 95 -9.82 -28.79 -11.31
CA GLN A 95 -10.71 -29.23 -12.40
C GLN A 95 -12.07 -29.74 -11.92
N ASP A 96 -12.20 -30.07 -10.63
CA ASP A 96 -13.39 -30.62 -9.98
C ASP A 96 -14.04 -29.62 -9.01
N ALA A 97 -13.82 -28.32 -9.22
CA ALA A 97 -14.40 -27.26 -8.41
C ALA A 97 -15.89 -27.56 -8.15
N SER A 98 -16.23 -27.76 -6.88
CA SER A 98 -17.52 -28.31 -6.46
C SER A 98 -18.69 -27.51 -7.04
N ASP A 99 -19.74 -28.21 -7.47
CA ASP A 99 -21.04 -27.60 -7.83
C ASP A 99 -21.76 -26.91 -6.64
N ASP A 100 -21.16 -26.93 -5.44
CA ASP A 100 -21.73 -26.29 -4.26
C ASP A 100 -21.59 -24.75 -4.36
N PRO A 101 -22.71 -24.00 -4.44
CA PRO A 101 -22.67 -22.54 -4.50
C PRO A 101 -22.04 -21.89 -3.25
N SER A 102 -21.87 -22.62 -2.14
CA SER A 102 -21.25 -22.13 -0.91
C SER A 102 -19.71 -22.18 -0.89
N GLU A 103 -19.07 -22.94 -1.79
CA GLU A 103 -17.61 -23.00 -1.94
C GLU A 103 -17.13 -22.02 -3.02
N VAL A 104 -16.96 -20.75 -2.65
CA VAL A 104 -16.37 -19.73 -3.55
C VAL A 104 -14.85 -19.73 -3.37
N SER A 105 -14.11 -20.08 -4.42
CA SER A 105 -12.67 -19.91 -4.44
C SER A 105 -12.30 -18.42 -4.59
N TYR A 106 -11.15 -18.03 -4.09
CA TYR A 106 -10.72 -16.63 -4.06
C TYR A 106 -9.21 -16.53 -4.23
N ILE A 107 -8.74 -15.35 -4.58
CA ILE A 107 -7.32 -15.01 -4.58
C ILE A 107 -7.16 -13.79 -3.68
N SER A 108 -6.26 -13.91 -2.71
CA SER A 108 -5.84 -12.80 -1.87
C SER A 108 -4.46 -12.34 -2.29
N VAL A 109 -4.31 -11.03 -2.47
CA VAL A 109 -3.03 -10.38 -2.73
C VAL A 109 -2.75 -9.46 -1.56
N ARG A 110 -1.63 -9.71 -0.88
CA ARG A 110 -1.10 -8.84 0.17
C ARG A 110 0.09 -8.08 -0.38
N VAL A 111 0.09 -6.77 -0.19
CA VAL A 111 1.19 -5.88 -0.54
C VAL A 111 1.64 -5.20 0.74
N ARG A 112 2.93 -5.38 1.05
CA ARG A 112 3.58 -4.79 2.22
C ARG A 112 4.78 -3.98 1.77
N CYS A 113 5.00 -2.80 2.35
CA CYS A 113 6.23 -2.06 2.15
C CYS A 113 6.61 -1.21 3.36
N ASP A 114 7.86 -0.76 3.40
CA ASP A 114 8.37 0.15 4.41
C ASP A 114 8.57 1.56 3.82
N VAL A 115 7.99 2.57 4.47
CA VAL A 115 8.13 3.97 4.09
C VAL A 115 9.13 4.65 5.02
N ASP A 116 10.18 5.25 4.46
CA ASP A 116 11.12 6.08 5.21
C ASP A 116 10.47 7.43 5.53
N LEU A 117 10.53 7.85 6.80
CA LEU A 117 9.98 9.11 7.30
C LEU A 117 11.05 10.02 7.93
N THR A 118 12.33 9.63 7.83
CA THR A 118 13.46 10.35 8.45
C THR A 118 13.75 11.68 7.77
N ASP A 119 13.31 11.84 6.51
CA ASP A 119 13.51 13.02 5.68
C ASP A 119 12.50 14.15 5.96
N LEU A 120 11.48 13.91 6.78
CA LEU A 120 10.30 14.78 6.91
C LEU A 120 10.30 15.74 8.10
N GLY A 121 11.42 15.93 8.79
CA GLY A 121 11.59 17.01 9.78
C GLY A 121 12.36 16.59 11.02
N PRO A 122 12.37 17.40 12.10
CA PRO A 122 13.10 17.11 13.33
C PRO A 122 12.41 16.03 14.20
N LEU A 123 11.38 15.36 13.69
CA LEU A 123 10.64 14.35 14.41
C LEU A 123 11.45 13.04 14.44
N PRO A 124 11.54 12.34 15.59
CA PRO A 124 12.26 11.08 15.71
C PRO A 124 11.40 9.92 15.17
N LEU A 125 11.17 9.92 13.85
CA LEU A 125 10.45 8.86 13.14
C LEU A 125 11.44 8.17 12.19
N ASP A 126 11.54 6.85 12.29
CA ASP A 126 12.41 6.04 11.43
C ASP A 126 11.66 5.64 10.15
N SER A 127 10.98 4.49 10.18
CA SER A 127 10.15 4.01 9.09
C SER A 127 8.77 3.57 9.57
N ALA A 128 7.82 3.54 8.65
CA ALA A 128 6.48 3.03 8.87
C ALA A 128 6.18 1.90 7.88
N THR A 129 5.82 0.73 8.41
CA THR A 129 5.36 -0.38 7.58
C THR A 129 3.89 -0.20 7.23
N ILE A 130 3.57 -0.34 5.95
CA ILE A 130 2.20 -0.38 5.43
C ILE A 130 1.95 -1.80 4.92
N ASP A 131 0.84 -2.39 5.34
CA ASP A 131 0.42 -3.76 4.96
C ASP A 131 -1.07 -3.72 4.61
N GLN A 132 -1.38 -3.96 3.33
CA GLN A 132 -2.77 -4.07 2.85
C GLN A 132 -2.97 -5.40 2.14
N THR A 133 -4.14 -5.99 2.37
CA THR A 133 -4.55 -7.23 1.72
C THR A 133 -5.90 -7.03 1.07
N PHE A 134 -6.02 -7.46 -0.18
CA PHE A 134 -7.30 -7.49 -0.87
C PHE A 134 -7.60 -8.89 -1.40
N THR A 135 -8.85 -9.31 -1.23
CA THR A 135 -9.34 -10.62 -1.66
C THR A 135 -10.37 -10.43 -2.75
N SER A 136 -10.16 -11.08 -3.89
CA SER A 136 -11.10 -11.11 -5.01
C SER A 136 -11.64 -12.53 -5.21
N PRO A 137 -12.96 -12.72 -5.43
CA PRO A 137 -13.49 -14.04 -5.76
C PRO A 137 -13.02 -14.48 -7.14
N LEU A 138 -12.65 -15.76 -7.27
CA LEU A 138 -12.30 -16.39 -8.54
C LEU A 138 -13.59 -16.85 -9.22
N ASP A 139 -13.76 -16.51 -10.51
CA ASP A 139 -14.91 -16.97 -11.28
C ASP A 139 -14.74 -18.46 -11.63
N ARG A 140 -15.67 -19.27 -11.14
CA ARG A 140 -15.69 -20.73 -11.30
C ARG A 140 -16.22 -21.19 -12.66
N TYR A 141 -16.90 -20.34 -13.41
CA TYR A 141 -17.33 -20.66 -14.78
C TYR A 141 -16.25 -20.40 -15.82
N ARG A 142 -15.14 -19.79 -15.40
CA ARG A 142 -13.96 -19.57 -16.22
C ARG A 142 -13.13 -20.86 -16.23
N GLY A 143 -13.01 -21.50 -17.39
CA GLY A 143 -12.24 -22.73 -17.53
C GLY A 143 -10.78 -22.54 -17.15
N VAL A 144 -10.18 -23.56 -16.54
CA VAL A 144 -8.76 -23.58 -16.19
C VAL A 144 -7.92 -23.93 -17.42
N ALA A 145 -6.87 -23.16 -17.67
CA ALA A 145 -5.87 -23.47 -18.68
C ALA A 145 -4.70 -24.23 -18.02
N GLU A 146 -4.29 -25.34 -18.63
CA GLU A 146 -3.11 -26.13 -18.24
C GLU A 146 -1.78 -25.39 -18.50
#